data_AF-A0A078HXD5-F1
#
_entry.id   AF-A0A078HXD5-F1
#
_cell.length_a   1.000
_cell.length_b   1.000
_cell.length_c   1.000
_cell.angle_alpha   90.00
_cell.angle_beta   90.00
_cell.angle_gamma   90.00
#
_symmetry.space_group_name_H-M   'P 1'
#
loop_
_entity.id
_entity.type
_entity.pdbx_description
1 polymer ?
#
loop_
_entity_poly.entity_id
_entity_poly.type
_entity_poly.pdbx_seq_one_letter_code
_entity_poly.pdbx_strand_id
1 'polypeptide(L)'
;MEEPGISRRPSIYYRPINPNDLDRLEKIHRDIFPIKYESEFFQSVVNGVGIVSWAAVDRNRPGGYSDELIGFVTAKFVLAKESEIDDLICYGSSQGEETLIYILTLGVVETYRNHGIAMSLINGVIRYASGLSSCRGVYLHVIAYNNPAIRLYNKLMFRCVRRLNGFYLIKRQHFDAFLFVYFINGSRSPCSPLEVAMFVVNYMKNGIKSVASKLVRKEEQGLKWLVCKDAGCVLPTQTKPNLGLSSGEPPLQIPNGTLDLSLLWYGEFTPVQKERVQDFIESLNFDSKEGLDPKVSAWWKVVESYQERYEVKEIYRQKSNRTGAPRIKVKIVRSYVDEKMKYGTELTIENGEKLVETATENMSKVVPVVLLSAQVRSHGLGFCNKTCQRYALTVNGKQRPQPYVMVSDPEVQCPGECAWPFHIANKGPHGMTYQPPSGEIGADALVIQLATGLADVATTPALTESLFKSEPPYITEGNHISSDYIEEPATKCTRVFGSGALPGFTGRIRVDPITGGAFNSHGINHLKFLIPSVWDPKTKSCWTPM
;
A
#
# COMPACT_ATOMS: atom_id res chain seq x y z
N MET A 1 -41.34 40.32 27.45
CA MET A 1 -39.97 40.85 27.59
C MET A 1 -39.03 39.72 27.25
N GLU A 2 -38.52 39.69 26.02
CA GLU A 2 -37.36 38.86 25.68
C GLU A 2 -36.14 39.51 26.35
N GLU A 3 -35.37 38.73 27.10
CA GLU A 3 -34.08 39.20 27.60
C GLU A 3 -33.14 39.49 26.41
N PRO A 4 -32.42 40.63 26.42
CA PRO A 4 -31.44 40.91 25.38
C PRO A 4 -30.29 39.91 25.50
N GLY A 5 -30.21 38.99 24.54
CA GLY A 5 -29.13 38.00 24.44
C GLY A 5 -27.78 38.69 24.45
N ILE A 6 -27.02 38.48 25.52
CA ILE A 6 -25.61 38.89 25.62
C ILE A 6 -24.89 38.27 24.42
N SER A 7 -24.47 39.10 23.45
CA SER A 7 -23.60 38.70 22.35
C SER A 7 -22.25 38.27 22.92
N ARG A 8 -22.14 37.03 23.35
CA ARG A 8 -20.89 36.46 23.89
C ARG A 8 -19.90 36.34 22.75
N ARG A 9 -18.76 37.03 22.88
CA ARG A 9 -17.66 36.89 21.93
C ARG A 9 -17.12 35.45 22.02
N PRO A 10 -16.91 34.77 20.89
CA PRO A 10 -16.39 33.41 20.89
C PRO A 10 -14.98 33.39 21.47
N SER A 11 -14.68 32.38 22.31
CA SER A 11 -13.35 32.17 22.90
C SER A 11 -12.75 30.92 22.30
N ILE A 12 -11.96 31.13 21.23
CA ILE A 12 -11.44 30.04 20.41
C ILE A 12 -10.21 29.43 21.08
N TYR A 13 -10.29 28.14 21.37
CA TYR A 13 -9.18 27.33 21.87
C TYR A 13 -8.79 26.27 20.85
N TYR A 14 -7.50 25.93 20.78
CA TYR A 14 -6.98 24.94 19.84
C TYR A 14 -6.41 23.76 20.62
N ARG A 15 -6.75 22.53 20.22
CA ARG A 15 -6.26 21.28 20.83
C ARG A 15 -6.08 20.19 19.77
N PRO A 16 -5.32 19.13 20.04
CA PRO A 16 -5.35 17.94 19.20
C PRO A 16 -6.77 17.36 19.07
N ILE A 17 -7.06 16.74 17.92
CA ILE A 17 -8.27 15.94 17.74
C ILE A 17 -8.11 14.64 18.55
N ASN A 18 -9.20 14.14 19.13
CA ASN A 18 -9.21 12.91 19.93
C ASN A 18 -10.43 12.02 19.56
N PRO A 19 -10.52 10.78 20.08
CA PRO A 19 -11.60 9.85 19.73
C PRO A 19 -13.04 10.37 19.97
N ASN A 20 -13.25 11.27 20.93
CA ASN A 20 -14.58 11.84 21.19
C ASN A 20 -15.04 12.79 20.07
N ASP A 21 -14.13 13.23 19.20
CA ASP A 21 -14.44 14.12 18.09
C ASP A 21 -14.98 13.39 16.86
N LEU A 22 -14.94 12.05 16.82
CA LEU A 22 -15.17 11.24 15.61
C LEU A 22 -16.49 11.60 14.89
N ASP A 23 -17.61 11.48 15.58
CA ASP A 23 -18.94 11.71 15.00
C ASP A 23 -19.09 13.14 14.49
N ARG A 24 -18.56 14.10 15.25
CA ARG A 24 -18.62 15.51 14.91
C ARG A 24 -17.73 15.83 13.71
N LEU A 25 -16.53 15.25 13.67
CA LEU A 25 -15.58 15.41 12.58
C LEU A 25 -16.16 14.87 11.27
N GLU A 26 -16.72 13.65 11.29
CA GLU A 26 -17.39 13.06 10.13
C GLU A 26 -18.56 13.93 9.66
N LYS A 27 -19.40 14.38 10.59
CA LYS A 27 -20.55 15.23 10.28
C LYS A 27 -20.12 16.52 9.59
N ILE A 28 -19.16 17.26 10.15
CA ILE A 28 -18.71 18.50 9.53
C ILE A 28 -18.08 18.23 8.16
N HIS A 29 -17.32 17.14 7.99
CA HIS A 29 -16.77 16.79 6.68
C HIS A 29 -17.86 16.57 5.63
N ARG A 30 -18.92 15.83 5.97
CA ARG A 30 -20.08 15.62 5.09
C ARG A 30 -20.78 16.94 4.75
N ASP A 31 -20.85 17.87 5.71
CA ASP A 31 -21.58 19.12 5.55
C ASP A 31 -20.81 20.14 4.70
N ILE A 32 -19.47 20.23 4.84
CA ILE A 32 -18.69 21.33 4.24
C ILE A 32 -17.80 20.91 3.06
N PHE A 33 -17.49 19.62 2.90
CA PHE A 33 -16.69 19.14 1.78
C PHE A 33 -17.57 18.45 0.73
N PRO A 34 -17.36 18.75 -0.56
CA PRO A 34 -18.05 18.03 -1.64
C PRO A 34 -17.48 16.62 -1.88
N ILE A 35 -16.37 16.29 -1.22
CA ILE A 35 -15.65 15.02 -1.33
C ILE A 35 -15.97 14.17 -0.11
N LYS A 36 -16.31 12.90 -0.35
CA LYS A 36 -16.54 11.91 0.71
C LYS A 36 -15.22 11.25 1.09
N TYR A 37 -14.98 11.06 2.38
CA TYR A 37 -13.83 10.31 2.90
C TYR A 37 -14.35 9.02 3.55
N GLU A 38 -13.54 7.96 3.56
CA GLU A 38 -13.90 6.68 4.20
C GLU A 38 -13.77 6.77 5.73
N SER A 39 -14.46 5.89 6.46
CA SER A 39 -14.42 5.85 7.93
C SER A 39 -13.00 5.66 8.48
N GLU A 40 -12.16 4.90 7.77
CA GLU A 40 -10.78 4.56 8.14
C GLU A 40 -9.90 5.81 8.19
N PHE A 41 -10.18 6.80 7.33
CA PHE A 41 -9.52 8.11 7.40
C PHE A 41 -9.83 8.79 8.72
N PHE A 42 -11.10 8.85 9.14
CA PHE A 42 -11.49 9.50 10.39
C PHE A 42 -10.96 8.78 11.62
N GLN A 43 -10.98 7.44 11.60
CA GLN A 43 -10.36 6.61 12.64
C GLN A 43 -8.85 6.90 12.77
N SER A 44 -8.15 7.04 11.64
CA SER A 44 -6.72 7.39 11.65
C SER A 44 -6.47 8.79 12.23
N VAL A 45 -7.36 9.76 11.93
CA VAL A 45 -7.27 11.14 12.43
C VAL A 45 -7.44 11.19 13.95
N VAL A 46 -8.48 10.55 14.49
CA VAL A 46 -8.81 10.66 15.92
C VAL A 46 -7.88 9.85 16.83
N ASN A 47 -7.27 8.79 16.28
CA ASN A 47 -6.30 7.95 16.99
C ASN A 47 -4.84 8.41 16.77
N GLY A 48 -4.60 9.42 15.94
CA GLY A 48 -3.26 9.95 15.65
C GLY A 48 -2.34 8.97 14.89
N VAL A 49 -2.93 8.04 14.12
CA VAL A 49 -2.17 7.02 13.38
C VAL A 49 -1.73 7.61 12.03
N GLY A 50 -0.46 8.01 11.94
CA GLY A 50 0.11 8.57 10.71
C GLY A 50 -0.43 9.96 10.32
N ILE A 51 -1.32 10.54 11.11
CA ILE A 51 -1.95 11.84 10.90
C ILE A 51 -1.76 12.71 12.15
N VAL A 52 -1.29 13.93 11.94
CA VAL A 52 -1.30 15.00 12.93
C VAL A 52 -2.49 15.92 12.70
N SER A 53 -3.17 16.33 13.76
CA SER A 53 -4.44 17.04 13.64
C SER A 53 -4.67 18.02 14.78
N TRP A 54 -5.36 19.12 14.48
CA TRP A 54 -5.77 20.12 15.45
C TRP A 54 -7.23 20.51 15.23
N ALA A 55 -7.99 20.61 16.31
CA ALA A 55 -9.34 21.16 16.39
C ALA A 55 -9.30 22.59 16.92
N ALA A 56 -10.27 23.39 16.49
CA ALA A 56 -10.68 24.63 17.12
C ALA A 56 -12.02 24.40 17.82
N VAL A 57 -12.14 24.83 19.07
CA VAL A 57 -13.37 24.76 19.90
C VAL A 57 -13.71 26.15 20.42
N ASP A 58 -14.98 26.45 20.61
CA ASP A 58 -15.43 27.67 21.27
C ASP A 58 -15.89 27.36 22.69
N ARG A 59 -15.05 27.72 23.67
CA ARG A 59 -15.30 27.44 25.09
C ARG A 59 -16.52 28.17 25.64
N ASN A 60 -16.99 29.22 24.95
CA ASN A 60 -18.13 30.01 25.37
C ASN A 60 -19.47 29.48 24.83
N ARG A 61 -19.48 28.36 24.08
CA ARG A 61 -20.74 27.78 23.57
C ARG A 61 -21.63 27.30 24.71
N PRO A 62 -22.92 27.68 24.72
CA PRO A 62 -23.88 27.21 25.71
C PRO A 62 -24.22 25.72 25.49
N GLY A 63 -24.87 25.10 26.48
CA GLY A 63 -25.46 23.77 26.32
C GLY A 63 -24.47 22.59 26.36
N GLY A 64 -23.28 22.76 26.95
CA GLY A 64 -22.28 21.69 27.06
C GLY A 64 -21.47 21.42 25.80
N TYR A 65 -21.66 22.22 24.74
CA TYR A 65 -20.91 22.11 23.48
C TYR A 65 -19.58 22.88 23.48
N SER A 66 -19.03 23.19 24.65
CA SER A 66 -17.80 23.99 24.80
C SER A 66 -16.53 23.28 24.31
N ASP A 67 -16.58 21.95 24.20
CA ASP A 67 -15.51 21.11 23.64
C ASP A 67 -15.85 20.56 22.24
N GLU A 68 -17.02 20.90 21.68
CA GLU A 68 -17.40 20.47 20.34
C GLU A 68 -16.62 21.28 19.28
N LEU A 69 -15.96 20.56 18.36
CA LEU A 69 -15.16 21.19 17.31
C LEU A 69 -16.01 22.05 16.35
N ILE A 70 -15.49 23.24 16.08
CA ILE A 70 -16.02 24.25 15.14
C ILE A 70 -15.07 24.50 13.97
N GLY A 71 -13.85 23.96 14.03
CA GLY A 71 -12.90 23.95 12.93
C GLY A 71 -11.84 22.90 13.17
N PHE A 72 -11.12 22.52 12.11
CA PHE A 72 -10.08 21.51 12.18
C PHE A 72 -9.08 21.65 11.04
N VAL A 73 -7.88 21.12 11.26
CA VAL A 73 -6.91 20.81 10.21
C VAL A 73 -6.33 19.43 10.47
N THR A 74 -6.20 18.64 9.42
CA THR A 74 -5.54 17.33 9.44
C THR A 74 -4.39 17.36 8.45
N ALA A 75 -3.26 16.77 8.83
CA ALA A 75 -2.07 16.73 8.01
C ALA A 75 -1.27 15.45 8.27
N LYS A 76 -0.40 15.07 7.36
CA LYS A 76 0.44 13.88 7.52
C LYS A 76 1.87 14.13 7.08
N PHE A 77 2.77 13.30 7.60
CA PHE A 77 4.14 13.24 7.13
C PHE A 77 4.23 12.52 5.79
N VAL A 78 5.05 13.08 4.90
CA VAL A 78 5.43 12.47 3.63
C VAL A 78 6.93 12.64 3.49
N LEU A 79 7.63 11.59 3.08
CA LEU A 79 9.04 11.72 2.73
C LEU A 79 9.15 12.65 1.51
N ALA A 80 10.04 13.64 1.53
CA ALA A 80 10.22 14.59 0.42
C ALA A 80 10.54 13.85 -0.87
N LYS A 81 11.48 12.91 -0.73
CA LYS A 81 11.65 11.64 -1.47
C LYS A 81 10.43 11.30 -2.29
N GLU A 82 9.38 10.96 -1.57
CA GLU A 82 8.22 10.23 -2.05
C GLU A 82 7.05 11.10 -2.49
N SER A 83 7.19 12.41 -2.35
CA SER A 83 6.14 13.36 -2.66
C SER A 83 6.04 13.66 -4.16
N GLU A 84 4.88 14.12 -4.59
CA GLU A 84 4.68 14.63 -5.95
C GLU A 84 5.47 15.93 -6.23
N ILE A 85 6.03 16.56 -5.20
CA ILE A 85 6.82 17.79 -5.30
C ILE A 85 8.32 17.55 -5.07
N ASP A 86 8.78 16.30 -5.14
CA ASP A 86 10.20 15.90 -5.02
C ASP A 86 11.12 16.76 -5.91
N ASP A 87 10.70 17.00 -7.16
CA ASP A 87 11.38 17.84 -8.14
C ASP A 87 11.49 19.33 -7.76
N LEU A 88 10.68 19.79 -6.79
CA LEU A 88 10.69 21.15 -6.28
C LEU A 88 11.52 21.30 -5.00
N ILE A 89 12.01 20.21 -4.42
CA ILE A 89 12.80 20.23 -3.19
C ILE A 89 14.28 20.15 -3.51
N CYS A 90 15.04 21.18 -3.11
CA CYS A 90 16.49 21.13 -3.12
C CYS A 90 17.00 20.39 -1.87
N TYR A 91 17.47 19.16 -2.07
CA TYR A 91 18.06 18.35 -1.01
C TYR A 91 19.38 18.95 -0.52
N GLY A 92 19.49 19.16 0.78
CA GLY A 92 20.78 19.48 1.40
C GLY A 92 21.74 18.28 1.32
N SER A 93 23.04 18.53 1.37
CA SER A 93 24.08 17.47 1.46
C SER A 93 24.08 16.68 2.78
N SER A 94 23.05 16.85 3.60
CA SER A 94 22.85 16.14 4.87
C SER A 94 22.36 14.71 4.65
N GLN A 95 22.93 13.76 5.39
CA GLN A 95 22.63 12.31 5.30
C GLN A 95 21.23 11.89 5.81
N GLY A 96 20.35 12.83 6.19
CA GLY A 96 19.02 12.53 6.74
C GLY A 96 17.91 12.54 5.69
N GLU A 97 16.88 11.71 5.90
CA GLU A 97 15.68 11.73 5.06
C GLU A 97 14.85 12.99 5.31
N GLU A 98 14.73 13.82 4.28
CA GLU A 98 13.95 15.05 4.33
C GLU A 98 12.45 14.73 4.25
N THR A 99 11.63 15.49 4.96
CA THR A 99 10.19 15.28 5.08
C THR A 99 9.39 16.51 4.65
N LEU A 100 8.12 16.29 4.39
CA LEU A 100 7.11 17.30 4.09
C LEU A 100 5.87 17.02 4.93
N ILE A 101 5.08 18.07 5.16
CA ILE A 101 3.75 17.94 5.77
C ILE A 101 2.69 18.21 4.71
N TYR A 102 1.84 17.22 4.44
CA TYR A 102 0.71 17.35 3.53
C TYR A 102 -0.56 17.65 4.31
N ILE A 103 -1.20 18.80 4.07
CA ILE A 103 -2.52 19.11 4.65
C ILE A 103 -3.59 18.33 3.87
N LEU A 104 -4.28 17.43 4.57
CA LEU A 104 -5.32 16.55 4.02
C LEU A 104 -6.67 17.28 3.94
N THR A 105 -7.11 17.86 5.06
CA THR A 105 -8.39 18.58 5.15
C THR A 105 -8.28 19.79 6.07
N LEU A 106 -8.90 20.91 5.69
CA LEU A 106 -9.01 22.12 6.51
C LEU A 106 -10.44 22.65 6.46
N GLY A 107 -11.11 22.72 7.61
CA GLY A 107 -12.52 23.07 7.70
C GLY A 107 -12.81 24.04 8.84
N VAL A 108 -13.77 24.94 8.63
CA VAL A 108 -14.39 25.75 9.68
C VAL A 108 -15.89 25.79 9.40
N VAL A 109 -16.70 25.53 10.43
CA VAL A 109 -18.16 25.59 10.34
C VAL A 109 -18.60 26.99 9.91
N GLU A 110 -19.68 27.06 9.15
CA GLU A 110 -20.07 28.28 8.44
C GLU A 110 -20.23 29.51 9.34
N THR A 111 -20.87 29.35 10.50
CA THR A 111 -21.10 30.43 11.48
C THR A 111 -19.83 30.99 12.11
N TYR A 112 -18.70 30.28 12.02
CA TYR A 112 -17.40 30.70 12.55
C TYR A 112 -16.38 31.06 11.46
N ARG A 113 -16.79 31.06 10.17
CA ARG A 113 -15.92 31.52 9.06
C ARG A 113 -15.64 33.01 9.18
N ASN A 114 -14.55 33.46 8.54
CA ASN A 114 -14.09 34.86 8.55
C ASN A 114 -13.68 35.43 9.93
N HIS A 115 -13.52 34.57 10.95
CA HIS A 115 -13.01 34.95 12.28
C HIS A 115 -11.52 34.59 12.48
N GLY A 116 -10.77 34.34 11.40
CA GLY A 116 -9.34 34.02 11.46
C GLY A 116 -8.99 32.59 11.90
N ILE A 117 -9.97 31.74 12.22
CA ILE A 117 -9.74 30.36 12.72
C ILE A 117 -8.92 29.51 11.74
N ALA A 118 -9.29 29.50 10.46
CA ALA A 118 -8.56 28.74 9.44
C ALA A 118 -7.10 29.20 9.30
N MET A 119 -6.87 30.51 9.40
CA MET A 119 -5.52 31.09 9.38
C MET A 119 -4.71 30.65 10.60
N SER A 120 -5.30 30.66 11.79
CA SER A 120 -4.66 30.16 13.02
C SER A 120 -4.34 28.67 12.96
N LEU A 121 -5.23 27.84 12.41
CA LEU A 121 -5.00 26.41 12.21
C LEU A 121 -3.82 26.15 11.28
N ILE A 122 -3.77 26.81 10.11
CA ILE A 122 -2.64 26.68 9.17
C ILE A 122 -1.34 27.18 9.81
N ASN A 123 -1.37 28.33 10.51
CA ASN A 123 -0.20 28.82 11.24
C ASN A 123 0.29 27.84 12.32
N GLY A 124 -0.62 27.09 12.95
CA GLY A 124 -0.31 25.98 13.84
C GLY A 124 0.48 24.88 13.12
N VAL A 125 0.03 24.47 11.93
CA VAL A 125 0.72 23.49 11.08
C VAL A 125 2.10 24.00 10.63
N ILE A 126 2.20 25.26 10.17
CA ILE A 126 3.48 25.86 9.76
C ILE A 126 4.44 25.92 10.94
N ARG A 127 3.97 26.33 12.13
CA ARG A 127 4.81 26.36 13.35
C ARG A 127 5.28 24.96 13.73
N TYR A 128 4.39 23.98 13.68
CA TYR A 128 4.73 22.58 13.93
C TYR A 128 5.80 22.09 12.93
N ALA A 129 5.58 22.32 11.63
CA ALA A 129 6.50 21.97 10.56
C ALA A 129 7.87 22.65 10.69
N SER A 130 7.90 23.93 11.06
CA SER A 130 9.13 24.71 11.26
C SER A 130 9.94 24.23 12.45
N GLY A 131 9.31 23.61 13.45
CA GLY A 131 9.99 22.99 14.59
C GLY A 131 10.74 21.70 14.23
N LEU A 132 10.52 21.15 13.04
CA LEU A 132 11.11 19.88 12.60
C LEU A 132 12.29 20.15 11.66
N SER A 133 13.50 19.79 12.09
CA SER A 133 14.74 20.07 11.35
C SER A 133 14.82 19.39 9.98
N SER A 134 14.18 18.23 9.82
CA SER A 134 14.12 17.49 8.54
C SER A 134 12.98 17.94 7.63
N CYS A 135 12.03 18.74 8.13
CA CYS A 135 10.90 19.18 7.34
C CYS A 135 11.31 20.30 6.38
N ARG A 136 10.90 20.17 5.11
CA ARG A 136 11.22 21.11 4.03
C ARG A 136 10.02 21.93 3.58
N GLY A 137 8.82 21.63 4.04
CA GLY A 137 7.67 22.42 3.66
C GLY A 137 6.33 21.79 4.00
N VAL A 138 5.29 22.60 3.79
CA VAL A 138 3.89 22.23 3.91
C VAL A 138 3.25 22.36 2.54
N TYR A 139 2.50 21.37 2.08
CA TYR A 139 1.81 21.44 0.80
C TYR A 139 0.39 20.88 0.86
N LEU A 140 -0.43 21.22 -0.14
CA LEU A 140 -1.84 20.84 -0.20
C LEU A 140 -2.43 21.01 -1.60
N HIS A 141 -3.58 20.36 -1.80
CA HIS A 141 -4.45 20.58 -2.94
C HIS A 141 -5.67 21.41 -2.58
N VAL A 142 -6.07 22.30 -3.48
CA VAL A 142 -7.32 23.05 -3.38
C VAL A 142 -8.08 22.99 -4.70
N ILE A 143 -9.38 22.73 -4.65
CA ILE A 143 -10.24 22.71 -5.84
C ILE A 143 -10.27 24.08 -6.52
N ALA A 144 -10.17 24.11 -7.85
CA ALA A 144 -9.86 25.31 -8.62
C ALA A 144 -10.89 26.44 -8.47
N TYR A 145 -12.16 26.12 -8.19
CA TYR A 145 -13.21 27.11 -7.98
C TYR A 145 -13.31 27.63 -6.53
N ASN A 146 -12.52 27.10 -5.59
CA ASN A 146 -12.56 27.52 -4.18
C ASN A 146 -11.72 28.79 -3.94
N ASN A 147 -12.23 29.90 -4.46
CA ASN A 147 -11.61 31.22 -4.36
C ASN A 147 -11.31 31.66 -2.91
N PRO A 148 -12.18 31.42 -1.90
CA PRO A 148 -11.86 31.74 -0.51
C PRO A 148 -10.61 31.03 0.02
N ALA A 149 -10.47 29.72 -0.25
CA ALA A 149 -9.30 28.95 0.18
C ALA A 149 -8.03 29.39 -0.58
N ILE A 150 -8.12 29.61 -1.90
CA ILE A 150 -7.01 30.13 -2.71
C ILE A 150 -6.49 31.47 -2.16
N ARG A 151 -7.40 32.40 -1.81
CA ARG A 151 -7.03 33.68 -1.19
C ARG A 151 -6.38 33.50 0.18
N LEU A 152 -6.87 32.56 1.00
CA LEU A 152 -6.28 32.24 2.30
C LEU A 152 -4.84 31.73 2.16
N TYR A 153 -4.60 30.77 1.26
CA TYR A 153 -3.26 30.19 1.04
C TYR A 153 -2.28 31.21 0.48
N ASN A 154 -2.70 32.04 -0.49
CA ASN A 154 -1.90 33.15 -0.99
C ASN A 154 -1.54 34.17 0.12
N LYS A 155 -2.50 34.52 0.98
CA LYS A 155 -2.28 35.42 2.12
C LYS A 155 -1.28 34.86 3.12
N LEU A 156 -1.20 33.53 3.24
CA LEU A 156 -0.26 32.80 4.08
C LEU A 156 1.05 32.44 3.35
N MET A 157 1.31 33.06 2.19
CA MET A 157 2.53 32.90 1.40
C MET A 157 2.78 31.48 0.85
N PHE A 158 1.75 30.65 0.75
CA PHE A 158 1.84 29.44 -0.06
C PHE A 158 1.92 29.83 -1.54
N ARG A 159 2.78 29.17 -2.29
CA ARG A 159 2.94 29.35 -3.74
C ARG A 159 2.11 28.32 -4.49
N CYS A 160 1.30 28.75 -5.45
CA CYS A 160 0.67 27.85 -6.40
C CYS A 160 1.73 27.34 -7.39
N VAL A 161 2.03 26.05 -7.39
CA VAL A 161 3.11 25.45 -8.20
C VAL A 161 2.61 24.69 -9.41
N ARG A 162 1.41 24.10 -9.35
CA ARG A 162 0.81 23.34 -10.46
C ARG A 162 -0.71 23.44 -10.48
N ARG A 163 -1.30 23.26 -11.67
CA ARG A 163 -2.72 22.96 -11.89
C ARG A 163 -2.84 21.49 -12.31
N LEU A 164 -3.70 20.74 -11.65
CA LEU A 164 -3.97 19.34 -11.92
C LEU A 164 -5.36 19.22 -12.52
N ASN A 165 -5.43 18.82 -13.79
CA ASN A 165 -6.69 18.75 -14.52
C ASN A 165 -7.52 17.55 -14.05
N GLY A 166 -8.82 17.77 -13.82
CA GLY A 166 -9.77 16.70 -13.47
C GLY A 166 -9.48 15.94 -12.17
N PHE A 167 -8.69 16.51 -11.27
CA PHE A 167 -8.21 15.89 -10.02
C PHE A 167 -9.34 15.47 -9.07
N TYR A 168 -10.41 16.26 -8.99
CA TYR A 168 -11.59 15.98 -8.18
C TYR A 168 -12.76 15.55 -9.08
N LEU A 169 -13.53 14.56 -8.65
CA LEU A 169 -14.86 14.31 -9.20
C LEU A 169 -15.90 14.58 -8.12
N ILE A 170 -16.84 15.45 -8.42
CA ILE A 170 -17.93 15.79 -7.51
C ILE A 170 -19.22 15.63 -8.30
N LYS A 171 -20.13 14.78 -7.82
CA LYS A 171 -21.41 14.50 -8.50
C LYS A 171 -21.24 14.15 -9.98
N ARG A 172 -20.26 13.30 -10.30
CA ARG A 172 -19.89 12.84 -11.67
C ARG A 172 -19.35 13.94 -12.61
N GLN A 173 -18.99 15.11 -12.08
CA GLN A 173 -18.32 16.15 -12.85
C GLN A 173 -16.87 16.31 -12.38
N HIS A 174 -15.95 16.43 -13.34
CA HIS A 174 -14.53 16.65 -13.06
C HIS A 174 -14.24 18.12 -12.77
N PHE A 175 -13.37 18.35 -11.78
CA PHE A 175 -12.91 19.66 -11.38
C PHE A 175 -11.40 19.63 -11.17
N ASP A 176 -10.74 20.69 -11.62
CA ASP A 176 -9.30 20.85 -11.47
C ASP A 176 -8.92 21.15 -10.02
N ALA A 177 -7.67 20.89 -9.67
CA ALA A 177 -7.05 21.30 -8.42
C ALA A 177 -5.83 22.20 -8.68
N PHE A 178 -5.51 23.05 -7.71
CA PHE A 178 -4.24 23.74 -7.60
C PHE A 178 -3.42 23.14 -6.47
N LEU A 179 -2.15 22.90 -6.75
CA LEU A 179 -1.15 22.45 -5.79
C LEU A 179 -0.44 23.67 -5.19
N PHE A 180 -0.54 23.84 -3.87
CA PHE A 180 0.06 24.92 -3.11
C PHE A 180 1.18 24.41 -2.21
N VAL A 181 2.31 25.13 -2.16
CA VAL A 181 3.49 24.76 -1.36
C VAL A 181 4.00 25.96 -0.55
N TYR A 182 4.26 25.74 0.73
CA TYR A 182 4.97 26.65 1.63
C TYR A 182 6.31 26.03 2.02
N PHE A 183 7.41 26.62 1.56
CA PHE A 183 8.76 26.12 1.79
C PHE A 183 9.28 26.55 3.17
N ILE A 184 9.97 25.64 3.88
CA ILE A 184 10.49 25.83 5.24
C ILE A 184 11.95 25.35 5.31
N ASN A 185 12.72 25.88 6.27
CA ASN A 185 14.09 25.45 6.57
C ASN A 185 15.06 25.55 5.38
N GLY A 186 14.94 26.62 4.60
CA GLY A 186 15.87 26.92 3.51
C GLY A 186 15.61 26.15 2.21
N SER A 187 14.57 25.31 2.15
CA SER A 187 14.10 24.79 0.87
C SER A 187 13.64 25.95 -0.01
N ARG A 188 14.04 25.93 -1.28
CA ARG A 188 13.63 26.91 -2.28
C ARG A 188 13.19 26.15 -3.52
N SER A 189 12.19 26.68 -4.22
CA SER A 189 11.93 26.28 -5.60
C SER A 189 13.18 26.59 -6.44
N PRO A 190 13.62 25.71 -7.36
CA PRO A 190 14.76 25.95 -8.24
C PRO A 190 14.44 27.12 -9.17
N CYS A 191 14.71 28.34 -8.71
CA CYS A 191 14.50 29.59 -9.43
C CYS A 191 15.62 30.56 -9.07
N SER A 192 16.82 30.21 -9.51
CA SER A 192 17.97 31.10 -9.61
C SER A 192 18.72 30.76 -10.91
N PRO A 193 18.90 31.68 -11.86
CA PRO A 193 19.70 31.46 -13.07
C PRO A 193 21.12 30.97 -12.75
N LEU A 194 21.66 31.39 -11.60
CA LEU A 194 22.96 30.97 -11.07
C LEU A 194 22.98 29.49 -10.67
N GLU A 195 21.87 28.94 -10.19
CA GLU A 195 21.78 27.52 -9.81
C GLU A 195 21.53 26.62 -11.03
N VAL A 196 20.78 27.08 -12.03
CA VAL A 196 20.72 26.40 -13.34
C VAL A 196 22.11 26.38 -13.97
N ALA A 197 22.84 27.48 -13.91
CA ALA A 197 24.23 27.53 -14.35
C ALA A 197 25.11 26.58 -13.52
N MET A 198 24.94 26.50 -12.20
CA MET A 198 25.66 25.51 -11.38
C MET A 198 25.29 24.07 -11.71
N PHE A 199 24.02 23.78 -12.02
CA PHE A 199 23.57 22.45 -12.42
C PHE A 199 24.16 22.07 -13.78
N VAL A 200 24.16 23.00 -14.74
CA VAL A 200 24.84 22.84 -16.05
C VAL A 200 26.34 22.67 -15.86
N VAL A 201 26.98 23.46 -14.98
CA VAL A 201 28.40 23.34 -14.66
C VAL A 201 28.71 22.01 -14.01
N ASN A 202 27.90 21.51 -13.07
CA ASN A 202 28.09 20.20 -12.44
C ASN A 202 27.83 19.05 -13.42
N TYR A 203 26.84 19.19 -14.30
CA TYR A 203 26.57 18.26 -15.38
C TYR A 203 27.75 18.19 -16.37
N MET A 204 28.33 19.34 -16.74
CA MET A 204 29.55 19.42 -17.54
C MET A 204 30.77 18.87 -16.79
N LYS A 205 30.90 19.12 -15.49
CA LYS A 205 32.00 18.60 -14.65
C LYS A 205 31.96 17.08 -14.54
N ASN A 206 30.76 16.51 -14.45
CA ASN A 206 30.53 15.06 -14.44
C ASN A 206 30.67 14.44 -15.83
N GLY A 207 30.30 15.17 -16.89
CA GLY A 207 30.56 14.79 -18.28
C GLY A 207 32.07 14.74 -18.59
N ILE A 208 32.85 15.71 -18.10
CA ILE A 208 34.32 15.73 -18.27
C ILE A 208 34.99 14.58 -17.49
N LYS A 209 34.47 14.20 -16.32
CA LYS A 209 34.92 12.98 -15.61
C LYS A 209 34.59 11.68 -16.36
N SER A 210 33.52 11.65 -17.15
CA SER A 210 33.13 10.50 -17.97
C SER A 210 33.96 10.37 -19.26
N VAL A 211 34.48 11.49 -19.78
CA VAL A 211 35.33 11.50 -20.98
C VAL A 211 36.82 11.35 -20.63
N ALA A 212 37.25 11.79 -19.44
CA ALA A 212 38.64 11.63 -18.96
C ALA A 212 39.02 10.17 -18.67
N SER A 213 38.05 9.25 -18.51
CA SER A 213 38.31 7.80 -18.33
C SER A 213 38.34 7.02 -19.65
N LYS A 214 38.19 7.68 -20.81
CA LYS A 214 38.20 7.03 -22.15
C LYS A 214 39.28 7.53 -23.11
N LEU A 215 40.27 8.30 -22.62
CA LEU A 215 41.34 8.87 -23.46
C LEU A 215 42.76 8.63 -22.91
N VAL A 216 43.03 7.42 -22.43
CA VAL A 216 44.40 6.88 -22.42
C VAL A 216 44.38 5.54 -23.14
N ARG A 217 44.58 5.60 -24.46
CA ARG A 217 44.76 4.45 -25.33
C ARG A 217 46.27 4.33 -25.61
N LYS A 218 46.85 3.25 -25.08
CA LYS A 218 47.65 2.24 -25.81
C LYS A 218 48.90 2.69 -26.60
N GLU A 219 50.06 2.30 -26.06
CA GLU A 219 51.34 1.99 -26.73
C GLU A 219 52.11 1.09 -25.73
N GLU A 220 52.83 0.01 -26.03
CA GLU A 220 52.99 -0.86 -27.20
C GLU A 220 53.67 -2.17 -26.73
N GLN A 221 53.37 -3.28 -27.42
CA GLN A 221 54.20 -4.44 -27.78
C GLN A 221 55.26 -5.08 -26.83
N GLY A 222 55.27 -6.43 -26.82
CA GLY A 222 56.50 -7.20 -26.57
C GLY A 222 56.30 -8.65 -26.11
N LEU A 223 56.33 -9.60 -27.06
CA LEU A 223 56.31 -11.06 -26.89
C LEU A 223 57.71 -11.60 -26.51
N LYS A 224 57.84 -12.63 -25.63
CA LYS A 224 58.81 -13.76 -25.80
C LYS A 224 58.71 -14.89 -24.74
N TRP A 225 58.43 -16.10 -25.28
CA TRP A 225 59.00 -17.46 -25.02
C TRP A 225 58.64 -18.24 -23.73
N LEU A 226 57.91 -19.38 -23.86
CA LEU A 226 58.32 -20.82 -24.04
C LEU A 226 58.81 -21.46 -22.70
N VAL A 227 58.28 -22.59 -22.20
CA VAL A 227 58.51 -23.99 -22.65
C VAL A 227 57.54 -24.97 -21.94
N CYS A 228 57.14 -26.06 -22.63
CA CYS A 228 56.39 -27.23 -22.12
C CYS A 228 57.32 -28.33 -21.55
N LYS A 229 56.84 -29.15 -20.59
CA LYS A 229 56.66 -30.64 -20.72
C LYS A 229 56.57 -31.41 -19.37
N ASP A 230 55.56 -32.28 -19.35
CA ASP A 230 55.47 -33.68 -18.89
C ASP A 230 55.77 -34.18 -17.45
N ALA A 231 54.81 -35.02 -17.02
CA ALA A 231 54.90 -36.30 -16.28
C ALA A 231 54.85 -36.33 -14.74
N GLY A 232 53.95 -37.20 -14.23
CA GLY A 232 54.18 -37.97 -13.00
C GLY A 232 53.05 -38.00 -11.97
N CYS A 233 52.21 -39.05 -12.00
CA CYS A 233 51.31 -39.44 -10.90
C CYS A 233 52.09 -39.82 -9.61
N VAL A 234 51.45 -39.73 -8.44
CA VAL A 234 51.39 -40.76 -7.36
C VAL A 234 50.50 -40.28 -6.19
N LEU A 235 49.59 -41.16 -5.76
CA LEU A 235 48.76 -41.10 -4.53
C LEU A 235 49.58 -41.42 -3.28
N PRO A 236 49.07 -41.09 -2.08
CA PRO A 236 48.79 -42.21 -1.17
C PRO A 236 47.46 -42.10 -0.43
N THR A 237 46.78 -43.25 -0.43
CA THR A 237 45.74 -43.74 0.49
C THR A 237 46.18 -43.79 1.95
N GLN A 238 45.25 -43.52 2.89
CA GLN A 238 45.18 -44.25 4.16
C GLN A 238 43.73 -44.59 4.53
N THR A 239 43.58 -45.83 5.00
CA THR A 239 42.36 -46.58 5.33
C THR A 239 41.96 -46.49 6.81
N LYS A 240 40.67 -46.77 7.04
CA LYS A 240 39.83 -46.77 8.27
C LYS A 240 40.33 -47.57 9.49
N PRO A 241 39.61 -47.49 10.64
CA PRO A 241 38.69 -48.60 10.98
C PRO A 241 37.26 -48.17 11.38
N ASN A 242 36.27 -49.03 11.07
CA ASN A 242 34.85 -48.96 11.46
C ASN A 242 34.57 -49.72 12.77
N LEU A 243 33.57 -49.30 13.54
CA LEU A 243 32.62 -50.10 14.37
C LEU A 243 31.54 -49.11 14.86
N GLY A 244 30.21 -49.25 14.78
CA GLY A 244 29.26 -50.24 14.25
C GLY A 244 27.84 -49.61 14.24
N LEU A 245 26.91 -50.25 13.52
CA LEU A 245 25.43 -50.16 13.47
C LEU A 245 24.75 -49.39 14.65
N SER A 246 23.71 -48.55 14.48
CA SER A 246 22.47 -48.75 13.72
C SER A 246 21.60 -47.48 13.64
N SER A 247 20.53 -47.58 12.83
CA SER A 247 19.38 -46.68 12.62
C SER A 247 19.66 -45.33 11.98
N GLY A 248 19.38 -45.25 10.67
CA GLY A 248 19.29 -44.00 9.95
C GLY A 248 18.00 -43.25 10.27
N GLU A 249 18.14 -41.97 10.50
CA GLU A 249 17.23 -40.97 9.97
C GLU A 249 18.10 -39.98 9.17
N PRO A 250 17.73 -39.62 7.93
CA PRO A 250 18.37 -38.49 7.27
C PRO A 250 18.06 -37.23 8.09
N PRO A 251 18.93 -36.21 8.09
CA PRO A 251 18.63 -34.96 8.78
C PRO A 251 17.31 -34.41 8.21
N LEU A 252 16.31 -34.29 9.09
CA LEU A 252 14.95 -33.87 8.79
C LEU A 252 14.98 -32.46 8.17
N GLN A 253 15.03 -32.36 6.84
CA GLN A 253 14.86 -31.10 6.13
C GLN A 253 13.49 -30.53 6.47
N ILE A 254 13.44 -29.39 7.16
CA ILE A 254 12.17 -28.70 7.41
C ILE A 254 11.63 -28.24 6.04
N PRO A 255 10.38 -28.57 5.69
CA PRO A 255 9.84 -28.29 4.37
C PRO A 255 9.52 -26.79 4.25
N ASN A 256 9.86 -26.20 3.10
CA ASN A 256 9.18 -24.97 2.67
C ASN A 256 7.67 -25.22 2.68
N GLY A 257 6.87 -24.25 3.13
CA GLY A 257 5.42 -24.33 3.03
C GLY A 257 5.01 -24.30 1.57
N THR A 258 4.01 -25.11 1.20
CA THR A 258 3.40 -25.03 -0.14
C THR A 258 1.94 -24.65 0.03
N LEU A 259 1.57 -23.50 -0.53
CA LEU A 259 0.21 -23.00 -0.60
C LEU A 259 -0.42 -23.51 -1.90
N ASP A 260 -1.16 -24.60 -1.80
CA ASP A 260 -1.87 -25.21 -2.93
C ASP A 260 -3.24 -24.53 -3.11
N LEU A 261 -3.42 -23.88 -4.26
CA LEU A 261 -4.61 -23.15 -4.65
C LEU A 261 -5.51 -23.98 -5.57
N SER A 262 -6.81 -23.95 -5.29
CA SER A 262 -7.85 -24.52 -6.17
C SER A 262 -8.72 -23.39 -6.73
N LEU A 263 -8.54 -23.07 -8.00
CA LEU A 263 -9.23 -21.96 -8.67
C LEU A 263 -10.59 -22.42 -9.21
N LEU A 264 -11.64 -21.70 -8.83
CA LEU A 264 -12.98 -21.80 -9.40
C LEU A 264 -13.31 -20.49 -10.13
N TRP A 265 -13.48 -20.56 -11.45
CA TRP A 265 -13.96 -19.47 -12.29
C TRP A 265 -15.48 -19.60 -12.43
N TYR A 266 -16.24 -18.74 -11.75
CA TYR A 266 -17.71 -18.81 -11.70
C TYR A 266 -18.34 -17.84 -12.71
N GLY A 267 -18.84 -18.40 -13.82
CA GLY A 267 -19.32 -17.68 -15.00
C GLY A 267 -18.25 -17.42 -16.07
N GLU A 268 -18.48 -16.43 -16.93
CA GLU A 268 -17.65 -16.15 -18.10
C GLU A 268 -16.49 -15.19 -17.82
N PHE A 269 -15.29 -15.51 -18.30
CA PHE A 269 -14.08 -14.70 -18.13
C PHE A 269 -13.32 -14.61 -19.46
N THR A 270 -12.71 -13.46 -19.71
CA THR A 270 -11.86 -13.26 -20.89
C THR A 270 -10.57 -14.10 -20.78
N PRO A 271 -9.96 -14.49 -21.92
CA PRO A 271 -8.65 -15.16 -21.89
C PRO A 271 -7.59 -14.34 -21.14
N VAL A 272 -7.59 -13.01 -21.32
CA VAL A 272 -6.65 -12.08 -20.66
C VAL A 272 -6.83 -12.10 -19.15
N GLN A 273 -8.06 -12.08 -18.63
CA GLN A 273 -8.32 -12.20 -17.19
C GLN A 273 -7.75 -13.51 -16.61
N LYS A 274 -7.94 -14.63 -17.32
CA LYS A 274 -7.42 -15.95 -16.89
C LYS A 274 -5.90 -16.00 -16.90
N GLU A 275 -5.29 -15.56 -18.00
CA GLU A 275 -3.83 -15.52 -18.16
C GLU A 275 -3.20 -14.61 -17.11
N ARG A 276 -3.75 -13.39 -16.90
CA ARG A 276 -3.18 -12.42 -15.94
C ARG A 276 -3.14 -12.95 -14.51
N VAL A 277 -4.20 -13.63 -14.08
CA VAL A 277 -4.25 -14.27 -12.75
C VAL A 277 -3.22 -15.40 -12.63
N GLN A 278 -3.11 -16.24 -13.65
CA GLN A 278 -2.12 -17.34 -13.67
C GLN A 278 -0.69 -16.79 -13.65
N ASP A 279 -0.38 -15.81 -14.50
CA ASP A 279 0.92 -15.15 -14.57
C ASP A 279 1.29 -14.49 -13.23
N PHE A 280 0.32 -13.84 -12.58
CA PHE A 280 0.54 -13.23 -11.26
C PHE A 280 0.90 -14.30 -10.22
N ILE A 281 0.13 -15.38 -10.13
CA ILE A 281 0.36 -16.46 -9.15
C ILE A 281 1.73 -17.12 -9.40
N GLU A 282 2.11 -17.35 -10.65
CA GLU A 282 3.43 -17.88 -10.99
C GLU A 282 4.56 -16.90 -10.61
N SER A 283 4.32 -15.60 -10.81
CA SER A 283 5.26 -14.52 -10.46
C SER A 283 5.56 -14.41 -8.97
N LEU A 284 4.68 -14.89 -8.08
CA LEU A 284 4.95 -15.00 -6.64
C LEU A 284 6.18 -15.90 -6.35
N ASN A 285 6.42 -16.90 -7.19
CA ASN A 285 7.55 -17.82 -7.04
C ASN A 285 8.80 -17.39 -7.85
N PHE A 286 8.71 -16.34 -8.66
CA PHE A 286 9.75 -15.94 -9.59
C PHE A 286 10.90 -15.20 -8.90
N ASP A 287 11.90 -15.97 -8.44
CA ASP A 287 13.10 -15.47 -7.76
C ASP A 287 14.36 -15.43 -8.64
N SER A 288 14.19 -15.36 -9.97
CA SER A 288 15.35 -15.36 -10.86
C SER A 288 16.25 -14.15 -10.61
N LYS A 289 17.57 -14.38 -10.72
CA LYS A 289 18.57 -13.30 -10.76
C LYS A 289 18.42 -12.49 -12.05
N GLU A 290 17.91 -13.11 -13.10
CA GLU A 290 17.56 -12.48 -14.37
C GLU A 290 16.15 -11.87 -14.26
N GLY A 291 15.89 -10.78 -14.98
CA GLY A 291 14.63 -10.04 -14.92
C GLY A 291 14.80 -8.60 -14.45
N LEU A 292 13.68 -7.88 -14.36
CA LEU A 292 13.66 -6.46 -13.97
C LEU A 292 13.18 -6.32 -12.53
N ASP A 293 13.81 -5.41 -11.79
CA ASP A 293 13.39 -5.04 -10.46
C ASP A 293 12.49 -3.78 -10.47
N PRO A 294 11.58 -3.65 -9.49
CA PRO A 294 11.30 -4.62 -8.42
C PRO A 294 10.42 -5.79 -8.90
N LYS A 295 10.50 -6.93 -8.22
CA LYS A 295 9.79 -8.18 -8.57
C LYS A 295 8.58 -8.44 -7.70
N VAL A 296 7.55 -9.10 -8.24
CA VAL A 296 6.38 -9.59 -7.48
C VAL A 296 6.81 -10.52 -6.34
N SER A 297 7.84 -11.35 -6.53
CA SER A 297 8.39 -12.20 -5.47
C SER A 297 9.04 -11.43 -4.31
N ALA A 298 9.55 -10.21 -4.54
CA ALA A 298 10.06 -9.36 -3.47
C ALA A 298 8.92 -8.88 -2.55
N TRP A 299 7.74 -8.61 -3.14
CA TRP A 299 6.52 -8.33 -2.38
C TRP A 299 6.05 -9.52 -1.57
N TRP A 300 6.05 -10.72 -2.17
CA TRP A 300 5.65 -11.94 -1.47
C TRP A 300 6.55 -12.25 -0.27
N LYS A 301 7.85 -11.92 -0.34
CA LYS A 301 8.77 -12.07 0.81
C LYS A 301 8.39 -11.21 2.03
N VAL A 302 7.73 -10.07 1.82
CA VAL A 302 7.22 -9.27 2.94
C VAL A 302 6.03 -9.96 3.59
N VAL A 303 5.14 -10.57 2.79
CA VAL A 303 4.06 -11.44 3.30
C VAL A 303 4.65 -12.61 4.08
N GLU A 304 5.66 -13.29 3.54
CA GLU A 304 6.35 -14.40 4.22
C GLU A 304 6.95 -13.95 5.57
N SER A 305 7.42 -12.71 5.69
CA SER A 305 8.04 -12.18 6.92
C SER A 305 7.13 -12.20 8.15
N TYR A 306 5.81 -12.26 7.96
CA TYR A 306 4.86 -12.39 9.06
C TYR A 306 5.05 -13.69 9.84
N GLN A 307 5.55 -14.75 9.20
CA GLN A 307 5.86 -16.02 9.86
C GLN A 307 6.96 -15.89 10.92
N GLU A 308 7.86 -14.89 10.83
CA GLU A 308 8.87 -14.60 11.86
C GLU A 308 8.25 -14.06 13.16
N ARG A 309 7.00 -13.57 13.13
CA ARG A 309 6.29 -13.06 14.30
C ARG A 309 5.48 -14.12 15.05
N TYR A 310 5.22 -15.26 14.41
CA TYR A 310 4.53 -16.39 15.04
C TYR A 310 5.53 -17.36 15.69
N GLU A 311 5.04 -18.31 16.48
CA GLU A 311 5.85 -19.32 17.19
C GLU A 311 6.61 -20.27 16.26
N VAL A 312 6.30 -20.22 14.95
CA VAL A 312 7.09 -20.84 13.87
C VAL A 312 8.56 -20.38 13.92
N LYS A 313 8.83 -19.17 14.42
CA LYS A 313 10.19 -18.63 14.57
C LYS A 313 11.11 -19.51 15.41
N GLU A 314 10.63 -20.01 16.55
CA GLU A 314 11.47 -20.85 17.44
C GLU A 314 11.72 -22.23 16.81
N ILE A 315 10.71 -22.81 16.14
CA ILE A 315 10.87 -24.07 15.39
C ILE A 315 11.90 -23.90 14.27
N TYR A 316 11.86 -22.78 13.54
CA TYR A 316 12.75 -22.52 12.41
C TYR A 316 14.18 -22.19 12.87
N ARG A 317 14.34 -21.39 13.93
CA ARG A 317 15.65 -21.01 14.48
C ARG A 317 16.39 -22.19 15.10
N GLN A 318 15.69 -23.15 15.69
CA GLN A 318 16.28 -24.33 16.31
C GLN A 318 16.71 -25.40 15.29
N LYS A 319 16.05 -25.45 14.13
CA LYS A 319 16.24 -26.52 13.13
C LYS A 319 16.96 -26.05 11.84
N SER A 320 17.18 -24.75 11.66
CA SER A 320 17.83 -24.18 10.48
C SER A 320 18.79 -23.03 10.87
N ASN A 321 20.05 -23.10 10.40
CA ASN A 321 21.02 -22.00 10.52
C ASN A 321 20.69 -20.76 9.64
N ARG A 322 19.51 -20.71 9.00
CA ARG A 322 19.10 -19.60 8.13
C ARG A 322 18.44 -18.48 8.93
N THR A 323 18.89 -17.25 8.70
CA THR A 323 18.27 -16.03 9.20
C THR A 323 17.19 -15.57 8.21
N GLY A 324 15.93 -15.97 8.41
CA GLY A 324 14.82 -15.50 7.59
C GLY A 324 13.55 -16.35 7.72
N ALA A 325 12.41 -15.77 7.34
CA ALA A 325 11.13 -16.45 7.27
C ALA A 325 11.15 -17.70 6.37
N PRO A 326 10.36 -18.75 6.68
CA PRO A 326 10.17 -19.87 5.77
C PRO A 326 9.55 -19.40 4.47
N ARG A 327 9.97 -19.99 3.35
CA ARG A 327 9.37 -19.70 2.05
C ARG A 327 8.00 -20.36 1.92
N ILE A 328 7.01 -19.64 1.41
CA ILE A 328 5.69 -20.13 1.02
C ILE A 328 5.65 -20.20 -0.51
N LYS A 329 5.80 -21.40 -1.07
CA LYS A 329 5.64 -21.62 -2.51
C LYS A 329 4.16 -21.70 -2.86
N VAL A 330 3.69 -20.88 -3.79
CA VAL A 330 2.29 -20.88 -4.21
C VAL A 330 2.11 -21.75 -5.45
N LYS A 331 1.12 -22.63 -5.49
CA LYS A 331 0.87 -23.49 -6.66
C LYS A 331 -0.60 -23.56 -6.99
N ILE A 332 -0.94 -23.50 -8.27
CA ILE A 332 -2.28 -23.86 -8.72
C ILE A 332 -2.29 -25.38 -8.91
N VAL A 333 -3.02 -26.09 -8.05
CA VAL A 333 -3.18 -27.55 -8.14
C VAL A 333 -4.43 -27.96 -8.90
N ARG A 334 -5.39 -27.03 -9.02
CA ARG A 334 -6.63 -27.21 -9.76
C ARG A 334 -7.12 -25.87 -10.27
N SER A 335 -7.68 -25.86 -11.49
CA SER A 335 -8.40 -24.71 -12.06
C SER A 335 -9.56 -25.24 -12.90
N TYR A 336 -10.77 -24.77 -12.66
CA TYR A 336 -11.95 -25.17 -13.44
C TYR A 336 -12.98 -24.04 -13.53
N VAL A 337 -13.88 -24.16 -14.51
CA VAL A 337 -14.88 -23.14 -14.84
C VAL A 337 -16.28 -23.70 -14.60
N ASP A 338 -17.12 -22.93 -13.92
CA ASP A 338 -18.57 -23.16 -13.82
C ASP A 338 -19.32 -22.10 -14.64
N GLU A 339 -19.36 -22.30 -15.96
CA GLU A 339 -20.03 -21.40 -16.90
C GLU A 339 -21.55 -21.38 -16.70
N LYS A 340 -22.12 -22.48 -16.18
CA LYS A 340 -23.56 -22.58 -15.93
C LYS A 340 -24.01 -21.81 -14.70
N MET A 341 -23.05 -21.35 -13.88
CA MET A 341 -23.29 -20.65 -12.63
C MET A 341 -24.33 -21.38 -11.78
N LYS A 342 -23.98 -22.58 -11.30
CA LYS A 342 -24.95 -23.53 -10.73
C LYS A 342 -25.76 -23.04 -9.53
N TYR A 343 -25.32 -21.97 -8.85
CA TYR A 343 -26.04 -21.32 -7.74
C TYR A 343 -26.68 -19.97 -8.14
N GLY A 344 -26.78 -19.70 -9.44
CA GLY A 344 -27.34 -18.47 -10.01
C GLY A 344 -26.36 -17.31 -10.06
N THR A 345 -26.83 -16.19 -10.61
CA THR A 345 -26.07 -14.94 -10.78
C THR A 345 -26.18 -13.98 -9.60
N GLU A 346 -27.05 -14.26 -8.63
CA GLU A 346 -27.19 -13.45 -7.40
C GLU A 346 -26.84 -14.31 -6.20
N LEU A 347 -25.67 -14.06 -5.62
CA LEU A 347 -25.13 -14.90 -4.55
C LEU A 347 -25.46 -14.33 -3.17
N THR A 348 -25.93 -15.21 -2.29
CA THR A 348 -26.04 -14.99 -0.84
C THR A 348 -24.81 -15.55 -0.14
N ILE A 349 -24.60 -15.20 1.14
CA ILE A 349 -23.52 -15.77 1.97
C ILE A 349 -23.53 -17.31 1.93
N GLU A 350 -24.71 -17.93 2.07
CA GLU A 350 -24.86 -19.39 2.04
C GLU A 350 -24.44 -20.00 0.69
N ASN A 351 -24.84 -19.39 -0.42
CA ASN A 351 -24.42 -19.85 -1.75
C ASN A 351 -22.92 -19.64 -1.98
N GLY A 352 -22.36 -18.56 -1.42
CA GLY A 352 -20.92 -18.31 -1.43
C GLY A 352 -20.13 -19.41 -0.70
N GLU A 353 -20.61 -19.86 0.46
CA GLU A 353 -19.98 -20.97 1.19
C GLU A 353 -20.04 -22.28 0.40
N LYS A 354 -21.19 -22.58 -0.23
CA LYS A 354 -21.33 -23.75 -1.12
C LYS A 354 -20.38 -23.70 -2.33
N LEU A 355 -20.08 -22.50 -2.86
CA LEU A 355 -19.07 -22.33 -3.90
C LEU A 355 -17.66 -22.65 -3.41
N VAL A 356 -17.31 -22.19 -2.20
CA VAL A 356 -16.03 -22.50 -1.55
C VAL A 356 -15.89 -24.00 -1.32
N GLU A 357 -16.96 -24.68 -0.89
CA GLU A 357 -16.99 -26.14 -0.77
C GLU A 357 -16.79 -26.83 -2.11
N THR A 358 -17.42 -26.32 -3.17
CA THR A 358 -17.23 -26.84 -4.54
C THR A 358 -15.79 -26.65 -5.02
N ALA A 359 -15.19 -25.50 -4.77
CA ALA A 359 -13.80 -25.22 -5.09
C ALA A 359 -12.82 -26.09 -4.31
N THR A 360 -13.17 -26.48 -3.09
CA THR A 360 -12.38 -27.39 -2.25
C THR A 360 -12.51 -28.85 -2.71
N GLU A 361 -13.74 -29.28 -3.02
CA GLU A 361 -14.11 -30.68 -3.23
C GLU A 361 -13.60 -31.58 -2.08
N ASN A 362 -12.99 -32.73 -2.38
CA ASN A 362 -12.45 -33.69 -1.40
C ASN A 362 -10.95 -33.49 -1.13
N MET A 363 -10.35 -32.38 -1.60
CA MET A 363 -8.93 -32.12 -1.41
C MET A 363 -8.65 -31.62 0.01
N SER A 364 -7.82 -32.36 0.75
CA SER A 364 -7.31 -31.87 2.03
C SER A 364 -6.19 -30.85 1.81
N LYS A 365 -6.19 -29.75 2.58
CA LYS A 365 -5.11 -28.74 2.63
C LYS A 365 -4.93 -27.88 1.36
N VAL A 366 -6.02 -27.61 0.65
CA VAL A 366 -6.05 -26.60 -0.42
C VAL A 366 -6.74 -25.33 0.06
N VAL A 367 -6.31 -24.19 -0.49
CA VAL A 367 -7.00 -22.91 -0.34
C VAL A 367 -7.83 -22.66 -1.61
N PRO A 368 -9.16 -22.77 -1.53
CA PRO A 368 -10.03 -22.42 -2.65
C PRO A 368 -9.96 -20.91 -2.95
N VAL A 369 -9.83 -20.58 -4.24
CA VAL A 369 -9.88 -19.23 -4.77
C VAL A 369 -11.07 -19.15 -5.73
N VAL A 370 -12.12 -18.44 -5.34
CA VAL A 370 -13.35 -18.29 -6.13
C VAL A 370 -13.35 -16.93 -6.81
N LEU A 371 -13.31 -16.93 -8.13
CA LEU A 371 -13.34 -15.72 -8.96
C LEU A 371 -14.74 -15.61 -9.58
N LEU A 372 -15.47 -14.55 -9.25
CA LEU A 372 -16.82 -14.31 -9.76
C LEU A 372 -16.76 -13.41 -10.99
N SER A 373 -17.38 -13.84 -12.10
CA SER A 373 -17.44 -13.07 -13.34
C SER A 373 -18.30 -11.81 -13.23
N ALA A 374 -18.18 -10.94 -14.24
CA ALA A 374 -19.00 -9.75 -14.42
C ALA A 374 -20.52 -10.00 -14.37
N GLN A 375 -20.97 -11.21 -14.72
CA GLN A 375 -22.38 -11.61 -14.72
C GLN A 375 -22.96 -11.79 -13.30
N VAL A 376 -22.11 -11.88 -12.28
CA VAL A 376 -22.50 -12.28 -10.92
C VAL A 376 -22.61 -11.05 -10.02
N ARG A 377 -23.82 -10.80 -9.50
CA ARG A 377 -24.09 -9.80 -8.48
C ARG A 377 -23.69 -10.32 -7.11
N SER A 378 -22.80 -9.58 -6.46
CA SER A 378 -22.16 -10.03 -5.23
C SER A 378 -22.48 -9.17 -4.00
N HIS A 379 -23.45 -8.25 -4.11
CA HIS A 379 -23.90 -7.44 -2.98
C HIS A 379 -24.39 -8.28 -1.80
N GLY A 380 -25.06 -9.41 -2.06
CA GLY A 380 -25.50 -10.36 -1.04
C GLY A 380 -24.37 -11.09 -0.30
N LEU A 381 -23.13 -10.98 -0.78
CA LEU A 381 -21.92 -11.48 -0.11
C LEU A 381 -21.22 -10.41 0.75
N GLY A 382 -21.71 -9.17 0.71
CA GLY A 382 -21.11 -8.02 1.39
C GLY A 382 -20.07 -7.27 0.57
N PHE A 383 -19.85 -7.64 -0.70
CA PHE A 383 -18.98 -6.87 -1.59
C PHE A 383 -19.58 -5.51 -1.95
N CYS A 384 -18.70 -4.60 -2.37
CA CYS A 384 -19.02 -3.20 -2.62
C CYS A 384 -19.35 -2.37 -1.37
N ASN A 385 -19.06 -2.92 -0.19
CA ASN A 385 -19.04 -2.20 1.07
C ASN A 385 -17.63 -2.25 1.64
N LYS A 386 -16.76 -1.35 1.16
CA LYS A 386 -15.33 -1.21 1.52
C LYS A 386 -14.40 -2.36 1.12
N THR A 387 -14.94 -3.47 0.61
CA THR A 387 -14.13 -4.57 0.08
C THR A 387 -14.72 -5.18 -1.19
N CYS A 388 -13.84 -5.75 -1.99
CA CYS A 388 -14.10 -6.43 -3.27
C CYS A 388 -13.53 -7.85 -3.29
N GLN A 389 -12.88 -8.22 -2.21
CA GLN A 389 -12.39 -9.55 -1.92
C GLN A 389 -12.83 -9.93 -0.51
N ARG A 390 -13.00 -11.22 -0.28
CA ARG A 390 -13.16 -11.76 1.06
C ARG A 390 -12.21 -12.91 1.21
N TYR A 391 -11.52 -12.92 2.33
CA TYR A 391 -10.91 -14.12 2.85
C TYR A 391 -11.61 -14.44 4.17
N ALA A 392 -11.90 -15.70 4.42
CA ALA A 392 -12.51 -16.13 5.67
C ALA A 392 -12.24 -17.62 5.91
N LEU A 393 -12.71 -18.08 7.06
CA LEU A 393 -12.62 -19.45 7.52
C LEU A 393 -13.99 -20.12 7.43
N THR A 394 -14.13 -21.21 6.66
CA THR A 394 -15.34 -22.04 6.73
C THR A 394 -15.24 -23.01 7.90
N VAL A 395 -16.28 -23.09 8.74
CA VAL A 395 -16.31 -23.91 9.98
C VAL A 395 -17.10 -25.21 9.83
N ASN A 396 -17.77 -25.46 8.70
CA ASN A 396 -18.76 -26.54 8.51
C ASN A 396 -18.31 -27.93 8.99
N GLY A 397 -18.66 -28.29 10.23
CA GLY A 397 -18.44 -29.60 10.85
C GLY A 397 -16.98 -30.07 10.94
N LYS A 398 -16.00 -29.25 10.52
CA LYS A 398 -14.58 -29.58 10.51
C LYS A 398 -13.97 -29.17 11.85
N GLN A 399 -13.14 -30.05 12.44
CA GLN A 399 -12.37 -29.74 13.65
C GLN A 399 -11.41 -28.55 13.48
N ARG A 400 -11.09 -28.16 12.23
CA ARG A 400 -10.24 -27.02 11.91
C ARG A 400 -10.89 -26.15 10.83
N PRO A 401 -10.92 -24.82 11.02
CA PRO A 401 -11.41 -23.88 10.01
C PRO A 401 -10.57 -23.93 8.73
N GLN A 402 -11.21 -23.82 7.56
CA GLN A 402 -10.53 -23.80 6.26
C GLN A 402 -10.51 -22.39 5.64
N PRO A 403 -9.33 -21.83 5.32
CA PRO A 403 -9.21 -20.54 4.67
C PRO A 403 -9.59 -20.59 3.19
N TYR A 404 -10.23 -19.53 2.70
CA TYR A 404 -10.54 -19.32 1.28
C TYR A 404 -10.31 -17.87 0.86
N VAL A 405 -10.24 -17.62 -0.45
CA VAL A 405 -10.29 -16.30 -1.05
C VAL A 405 -11.43 -16.25 -2.06
N MET A 406 -12.23 -15.20 -2.04
CA MET A 406 -13.28 -14.94 -3.02
C MET A 406 -13.17 -13.51 -3.53
N VAL A 407 -13.21 -13.31 -4.84
CA VAL A 407 -13.05 -12.01 -5.48
C VAL A 407 -14.20 -11.78 -6.46
N SER A 408 -14.85 -10.63 -6.38
CA SER A 408 -15.81 -10.21 -7.41
C SER A 408 -15.15 -9.49 -8.56
N ASP A 409 -15.77 -9.55 -9.74
CA ASP A 409 -15.38 -8.77 -10.90
C ASP A 409 -15.29 -7.26 -10.55
N PRO A 410 -14.08 -6.68 -10.55
CA PRO A 410 -13.87 -5.32 -10.10
C PRO A 410 -14.25 -4.28 -11.16
N GLU A 411 -14.48 -4.66 -12.41
CA GLU A 411 -14.83 -3.73 -13.50
C GLU A 411 -16.34 -3.46 -13.53
N VAL A 412 -17.16 -4.45 -13.17
CA VAL A 412 -18.62 -4.33 -13.14
C VAL A 412 -19.15 -4.16 -11.72
N GLN A 413 -18.61 -4.90 -10.74
CA GLN A 413 -19.05 -4.79 -9.35
C GLN A 413 -18.24 -3.67 -8.67
N CYS A 414 -18.88 -2.52 -8.46
CA CYS A 414 -18.33 -1.31 -7.82
C CYS A 414 -16.95 -0.84 -8.35
N PRO A 415 -16.85 -0.47 -9.64
CA PRO A 415 -15.57 -0.16 -10.29
C PRO A 415 -14.76 0.96 -9.66
N GLY A 416 -15.40 2.04 -9.20
CA GLY A 416 -14.69 3.09 -8.50
C GLY A 416 -14.24 2.76 -7.06
N GLU A 417 -14.56 1.58 -6.54
CA GLU A 417 -13.96 1.06 -5.31
C GLU A 417 -12.87 0.02 -5.65
N CYS A 418 -13.17 -0.91 -6.56
CA CYS A 418 -12.42 -2.14 -6.78
C CYS A 418 -11.39 -2.08 -7.91
N ALA A 419 -11.62 -1.24 -8.92
CA ALA A 419 -10.75 -1.08 -10.08
C ALA A 419 -9.91 0.19 -10.03
N TRP A 420 -9.96 0.96 -8.94
CA TRP A 420 -8.99 2.06 -8.75
C TRP A 420 -7.57 1.48 -8.59
N PRO A 421 -6.55 2.00 -9.32
CA PRO A 421 -6.53 3.28 -10.01
C PRO A 421 -6.72 3.20 -11.54
N PHE A 422 -7.21 2.09 -12.07
CA PHE A 422 -7.53 1.93 -13.50
C PHE A 422 -8.94 2.41 -13.86
N HIS A 423 -9.80 2.54 -12.85
CA HIS A 423 -11.08 3.19 -12.94
C HIS A 423 -11.13 4.39 -11.98
N ILE A 424 -11.87 5.42 -12.38
CA ILE A 424 -12.11 6.60 -11.55
C ILE A 424 -12.75 6.17 -10.23
N ALA A 425 -12.23 6.65 -9.09
CA ALA A 425 -12.76 6.27 -7.78
C ALA A 425 -14.24 6.70 -7.61
N ASN A 426 -14.98 6.13 -6.67
CA ASN A 426 -16.37 6.55 -6.38
C ASN A 426 -16.45 7.57 -5.23
N LYS A 427 -15.40 7.62 -4.41
CA LYS A 427 -15.29 8.41 -3.17
C LYS A 427 -13.83 8.86 -2.99
N GLY A 428 -13.63 9.93 -2.24
CA GLY A 428 -12.32 10.54 -1.99
C GLY A 428 -11.89 11.49 -3.11
N PRO A 429 -10.70 12.10 -2.99
CA PRO A 429 -10.03 12.67 -4.15
C PRO A 429 -9.74 11.54 -5.14
N HIS A 430 -9.98 11.75 -6.43
CA HIS A 430 -9.83 10.68 -7.42
C HIS A 430 -8.40 10.60 -7.96
N GLY A 431 -7.75 11.77 -8.05
CA GLY A 431 -6.45 11.99 -8.67
C GLY A 431 -6.35 11.37 -10.05
N MET A 432 -5.17 10.84 -10.40
CA MET A 432 -4.93 10.27 -11.73
C MET A 432 -5.51 8.87 -11.85
N THR A 433 -6.25 8.63 -12.93
CA THR A 433 -6.62 7.29 -13.40
C THR A 433 -5.56 6.85 -14.42
N TYR A 434 -5.02 5.66 -14.23
CA TYR A 434 -3.95 5.11 -15.06
C TYR A 434 -4.47 4.06 -16.04
N GLN A 435 -3.72 3.81 -17.10
CA GLN A 435 -4.00 2.65 -17.94
C GLN A 435 -3.53 1.36 -17.23
N PRO A 436 -4.30 0.27 -17.33
CA PRO A 436 -3.89 -1.04 -16.82
C PRO A 436 -2.71 -1.61 -17.63
N PRO A 437 -1.73 -2.27 -17.00
CA PRO A 437 -0.58 -2.85 -17.70
C PRO A 437 -0.92 -3.82 -18.84
N SER A 438 -1.99 -4.61 -18.73
CA SER A 438 -2.46 -5.53 -19.77
C SER A 438 -3.31 -4.86 -20.85
N GLY A 439 -3.77 -3.63 -20.59
CA GLY A 439 -4.77 -2.94 -21.41
C GLY A 439 -6.22 -3.26 -21.03
N GLU A 440 -6.49 -4.22 -20.13
CA GLU A 440 -7.83 -4.58 -19.67
C GLU A 440 -8.02 -4.25 -18.18
N ILE A 441 -9.01 -3.40 -17.87
CA ILE A 441 -9.28 -2.93 -16.50
C ILE A 441 -9.62 -4.12 -15.59
N GLY A 442 -10.56 -4.96 -16.00
CA GLY A 442 -10.99 -6.13 -15.24
C GLY A 442 -9.84 -7.08 -14.92
N ALA A 443 -8.93 -7.33 -15.86
CA ALA A 443 -7.80 -8.25 -15.66
C ALA A 443 -6.81 -7.74 -14.60
N ASP A 444 -6.29 -6.53 -14.72
CA ASP A 444 -5.30 -6.01 -13.77
C ASP A 444 -5.93 -5.61 -12.43
N ALA A 445 -7.18 -5.12 -12.42
CA ALA A 445 -7.89 -4.89 -11.16
C ALA A 445 -8.19 -6.21 -10.42
N LEU A 446 -8.48 -7.29 -11.13
CA LEU A 446 -8.69 -8.61 -10.52
C LEU A 446 -7.41 -9.09 -9.84
N VAL A 447 -6.23 -8.81 -10.43
CA VAL A 447 -4.94 -9.09 -9.80
C VAL A 447 -4.73 -8.27 -8.53
N ILE A 448 -5.11 -6.98 -8.49
CA ILE A 448 -5.03 -6.17 -7.26
C ILE A 448 -5.85 -6.80 -6.12
N GLN A 449 -7.09 -7.19 -6.42
CA GLN A 449 -7.99 -7.77 -5.42
C GLN A 449 -7.53 -9.17 -4.98
N LEU A 450 -7.08 -9.99 -5.92
CA LEU A 450 -6.50 -11.31 -5.64
C LEU A 450 -5.22 -11.20 -4.82
N ALA A 451 -4.32 -10.26 -5.13
CA ALA A 451 -3.11 -10.01 -4.36
C ALA A 451 -3.45 -9.60 -2.93
N THR A 452 -4.43 -8.72 -2.74
CA THR A 452 -4.92 -8.33 -1.41
C THR A 452 -5.39 -9.56 -0.62
N GLY A 453 -6.32 -10.35 -1.19
CA GLY A 453 -6.87 -11.53 -0.53
C GLY A 453 -5.84 -12.63 -0.26
N LEU A 454 -4.89 -12.84 -1.17
CA LEU A 454 -3.81 -13.83 -0.98
C LEU A 454 -2.81 -13.40 0.11
N ALA A 455 -2.47 -12.11 0.20
CA ALA A 455 -1.60 -11.62 1.25
C ALA A 455 -2.28 -11.76 2.63
N ASP A 456 -3.55 -11.35 2.74
CA ASP A 456 -4.28 -11.40 3.99
C ASP A 456 -4.56 -12.84 4.46
N VAL A 457 -4.93 -13.75 3.54
CA VAL A 457 -5.15 -15.15 3.91
C VAL A 457 -3.84 -15.83 4.34
N ALA A 458 -2.72 -15.54 3.66
CA ALA A 458 -1.40 -16.11 3.92
C ALA A 458 -0.87 -15.80 5.33
N THR A 459 -1.32 -14.68 5.91
CA THR A 459 -0.91 -14.26 7.26
C THR A 459 -1.84 -14.75 8.36
N THR A 460 -2.91 -15.49 8.04
CA THR A 460 -3.81 -16.02 9.08
C THR A 460 -3.13 -17.12 9.91
N PRO A 461 -3.39 -17.17 11.24
CA PRO A 461 -2.86 -18.23 12.10
C PRO A 461 -3.25 -19.63 11.61
N ALA A 462 -4.52 -19.81 11.22
CA ALA A 462 -5.04 -21.11 10.76
C ALA A 462 -4.30 -21.64 9.51
N LEU A 463 -3.98 -20.79 8.54
CA LEU A 463 -3.22 -21.21 7.36
C LEU A 463 -1.76 -21.49 7.72
N THR A 464 -1.17 -20.67 8.59
CA THR A 464 0.21 -20.86 9.08
C THR A 464 0.38 -22.22 9.77
N GLU A 465 -0.54 -22.58 10.66
CA GLU A 465 -0.56 -23.90 11.32
C GLU A 465 -0.68 -25.05 10.30
N SER A 466 -1.58 -24.90 9.31
CA SER A 466 -1.79 -25.90 8.26
C SER A 466 -0.55 -26.12 7.40
N LEU A 467 0.17 -25.04 7.06
CA LEU A 467 1.36 -25.09 6.21
C LEU A 467 2.58 -25.68 6.94
N PHE A 468 2.76 -25.34 8.22
CA PHE A 468 4.02 -25.62 8.93
C PHE A 468 3.92 -26.65 10.05
N LYS A 469 2.72 -27.23 10.31
CA LYS A 469 2.49 -28.25 11.35
C LYS A 469 3.02 -27.82 12.74
N SER A 470 2.91 -26.55 13.09
CA SER A 470 3.17 -26.12 14.47
C SER A 470 1.99 -26.54 15.34
N GLU A 471 2.24 -27.35 16.37
CA GLU A 471 1.31 -27.39 17.51
C GLU A 471 1.35 -26.00 18.16
N PRO A 472 0.20 -25.37 18.45
CA PRO A 472 0.19 -24.10 19.15
C PRO A 472 0.83 -24.31 20.54
N PRO A 473 1.87 -23.56 20.92
CA PRO A 473 2.50 -23.65 22.22
C PRO A 473 1.76 -22.82 23.27
N TYR A 474 0.43 -22.65 23.22
CA TYR A 474 -0.28 -22.13 24.39
C TYR A 474 -1.66 -22.75 24.57
N ILE A 475 -1.79 -23.46 25.70
CA ILE A 475 -3.05 -23.60 26.41
C ILE A 475 -3.55 -22.18 26.69
N THR A 476 -4.71 -21.80 26.17
CA THR A 476 -5.41 -20.56 26.53
C THR A 476 -5.97 -20.68 27.94
N GLU A 477 -5.10 -20.56 28.94
CA GLU A 477 -5.49 -20.17 30.29
C GLU A 477 -4.95 -18.76 30.54
N GLY A 478 -5.80 -17.76 30.31
CA GLY A 478 -5.54 -16.37 30.69
C GLY A 478 -5.94 -15.34 29.63
N ASN A 479 -6.80 -14.40 30.03
CA ASN A 479 -7.31 -13.27 29.24
C ASN A 479 -6.23 -12.21 28.92
N HIS A 480 -5.13 -12.58 28.28
CA HIS A 480 -4.18 -11.63 27.72
C HIS A 480 -3.92 -11.92 26.25
N ILE A 481 -4.94 -11.65 25.43
CA ILE A 481 -4.79 -11.54 23.97
C ILE A 481 -4.10 -10.19 23.72
N SER A 482 -2.79 -10.22 23.47
CA SER A 482 -2.05 -9.06 22.97
C SER A 482 -2.67 -8.63 21.63
N SER A 483 -3.41 -7.52 21.60
CA SER A 483 -4.25 -7.10 20.47
C SER A 483 -3.50 -6.42 19.31
N ASP A 484 -2.20 -6.67 19.14
CA ASP A 484 -1.36 -5.99 18.13
C ASP A 484 -1.01 -6.89 16.92
N TYR A 485 -1.75 -7.99 16.75
CA TYR A 485 -1.62 -8.90 15.61
C TYR A 485 -2.38 -8.35 14.41
N ILE A 486 -1.64 -7.92 13.39
CA ILE A 486 -2.21 -7.48 12.13
C ILE A 486 -2.52 -8.73 11.32
N GLU A 487 -3.78 -9.14 11.28
CA GLU A 487 -4.24 -10.30 10.49
C GLU A 487 -4.35 -9.97 8.99
N GLU A 488 -4.35 -8.68 8.62
CA GLU A 488 -4.65 -8.17 7.28
C GLU A 488 -3.59 -7.18 6.74
N PRO A 489 -2.39 -7.65 6.37
CA PRO A 489 -1.30 -6.80 5.85
C PRO A 489 -1.69 -5.92 4.66
N ALA A 490 -2.42 -6.45 3.68
CA ALA A 490 -2.75 -5.74 2.45
C ALA A 490 -3.97 -4.85 2.65
N THR A 491 -5.03 -5.33 3.31
CA THR A 491 -6.21 -4.49 3.61
C THR A 491 -5.84 -3.30 4.52
N LYS A 492 -4.88 -3.46 5.44
CA LYS A 492 -4.34 -2.31 6.22
C LYS A 492 -3.71 -1.22 5.35
N CYS A 493 -3.20 -1.59 4.17
CA CYS A 493 -2.57 -0.70 3.20
C CYS A 493 -3.47 -0.39 2.00
N THR A 494 -4.79 -0.40 2.22
CA THR A 494 -5.80 -0.08 1.21
C THR A 494 -5.47 1.19 0.45
N ARG A 495 -5.51 1.12 -0.89
CA ARG A 495 -5.24 2.21 -1.83
C ARG A 495 -3.83 2.82 -1.75
N VAL A 496 -2.86 2.09 -1.20
CA VAL A 496 -1.43 2.44 -1.27
C VAL A 496 -0.77 1.51 -2.29
N PHE A 497 -0.17 2.08 -3.34
CA PHE A 497 0.54 1.33 -4.39
C PHE A 497 2.01 1.73 -4.51
N GLY A 498 2.33 2.96 -4.16
CA GLY A 498 3.67 3.51 -4.20
C GLY A 498 3.99 4.30 -2.93
N SER A 499 5.26 4.55 -2.73
CA SER A 499 5.76 5.39 -1.66
C SER A 499 5.15 6.81 -1.79
N GLY A 500 4.84 7.44 -0.65
CA GLY A 500 4.18 8.76 -0.61
C GLY A 500 2.69 8.80 -0.95
N ALA A 501 2.02 7.65 -1.12
CA ALA A 501 0.58 7.59 -1.43
C ALA A 501 -0.27 8.39 -0.43
N LEU A 502 -1.33 9.04 -0.92
CA LEU A 502 -2.29 9.83 -0.14
C LEU A 502 -3.69 9.70 -0.75
N PRO A 503 -4.78 10.10 -0.09
CA PRO A 503 -6.11 9.97 -0.68
C PRO A 503 -6.20 10.58 -2.09
N GLY A 504 -6.47 9.75 -3.10
CA GLY A 504 -6.50 10.09 -4.52
C GLY A 504 -5.16 10.04 -5.26
N PHE A 505 -4.05 9.82 -4.57
CA PHE A 505 -2.75 9.63 -5.19
C PHE A 505 -2.20 8.26 -4.82
N THR A 506 -1.95 7.43 -5.84
CA THR A 506 -1.43 6.07 -5.72
C THR A 506 -0.11 5.95 -4.99
N GLY A 507 0.59 7.07 -4.79
CA GLY A 507 2.02 7.09 -4.53
C GLY A 507 2.78 7.02 -5.83
N ARG A 508 4.11 7.05 -5.74
CA ARG A 508 4.97 6.98 -6.91
C ARG A 508 4.97 5.57 -7.49
N ILE A 509 4.45 5.46 -8.71
CA ILE A 509 4.43 4.23 -9.50
C ILE A 509 5.07 4.49 -10.86
N ARG A 510 5.51 3.45 -11.56
CA ARG A 510 6.08 3.58 -12.90
C ARG A 510 4.95 3.56 -13.94
N VAL A 511 5.16 4.26 -15.04
CA VAL A 511 4.28 4.23 -16.21
C VAL A 511 5.11 3.76 -17.40
N ASP A 512 4.63 2.76 -18.12
CA ASP A 512 5.24 2.31 -19.36
C ASP A 512 5.09 3.41 -20.43
N PRO A 513 6.19 3.92 -21.02
CA PRO A 513 6.11 4.97 -22.03
C PRO A 513 5.45 4.53 -23.34
N ILE A 514 5.37 3.23 -23.62
CA ILE A 514 4.78 2.67 -24.84
C ILE A 514 3.29 2.42 -24.63
N THR A 515 2.92 1.71 -23.56
CA THR A 515 1.51 1.31 -23.34
C THR A 515 0.73 2.30 -22.48
N GLY A 516 1.41 3.19 -21.76
CA GLY A 516 0.81 4.03 -20.72
C GLY A 516 0.42 3.25 -19.45
N GLY A 517 0.69 1.94 -19.40
CA GLY A 517 0.31 1.07 -18.30
C GLY A 517 1.07 1.39 -17.02
N ALA A 518 0.36 1.60 -15.91
CA ALA A 518 0.97 1.90 -14.63
C ALA A 518 1.23 0.65 -13.79
N PHE A 519 2.43 0.52 -13.24
CA PHE A 519 2.90 -0.67 -12.55
C PHE A 519 3.88 -0.32 -11.43
N ASN A 520 4.04 -1.23 -10.48
CA ASN A 520 5.03 -1.13 -9.40
C ASN A 520 5.86 -2.39 -9.23
N SER A 521 5.67 -3.42 -10.06
CA SER A 521 6.42 -4.67 -9.97
C SER A 521 6.48 -5.39 -11.33
N HIS A 522 7.46 -6.28 -11.45
CA HIS A 522 7.61 -7.18 -12.60
C HIS A 522 7.46 -8.64 -12.17
N GLY A 523 6.81 -9.43 -13.00
CA GLY A 523 6.67 -10.87 -12.81
C GLY A 523 7.47 -11.67 -13.83
N ILE A 524 7.02 -12.91 -14.05
CA ILE A 524 7.54 -13.77 -15.12
C ILE A 524 7.44 -13.07 -16.47
N ASN A 525 8.32 -13.44 -17.41
CA ASN A 525 8.32 -12.91 -18.78
C ASN A 525 8.34 -11.37 -18.88
N HIS A 526 8.89 -10.68 -17.88
CA HIS A 526 8.92 -9.22 -17.77
C HIS A 526 7.53 -8.55 -17.72
N LEU A 527 6.47 -9.32 -17.42
CA LEU A 527 5.12 -8.80 -17.29
C LEU A 527 5.06 -7.78 -16.15
N LYS A 528 4.30 -6.70 -16.37
CA LYS A 528 4.21 -5.56 -15.45
C LYS A 528 2.94 -5.63 -14.63
N PHE A 529 3.05 -5.58 -13.30
CA PHE A 529 1.90 -5.66 -12.41
C PHE A 529 1.83 -4.43 -11.51
N LEU A 530 0.60 -3.98 -11.24
CA LEU A 530 0.32 -3.10 -10.12
C LEU A 530 -0.26 -3.96 -8.99
N ILE A 531 0.44 -4.03 -7.87
CA ILE A 531 0.04 -4.81 -6.69
C ILE A 531 -0.07 -3.90 -5.47
N PRO A 532 -0.98 -4.17 -4.52
CA PRO A 532 -1.16 -3.33 -3.34
C PRO A 532 0.09 -3.33 -2.46
N SER A 533 0.30 -2.26 -1.71
CA SER A 533 1.24 -2.30 -0.60
C SER A 533 0.79 -3.30 0.47
N VAL A 534 1.76 -3.80 1.24
CA VAL A 534 1.54 -4.63 2.41
C VAL A 534 2.16 -3.95 3.62
N TRP A 535 1.51 -4.05 4.78
CA TRP A 535 2.07 -3.51 6.01
C TRP A 535 3.37 -4.26 6.34
N ASP A 536 4.48 -3.54 6.46
CA ASP A 536 5.73 -4.13 6.90
C ASP A 536 5.79 -4.09 8.44
N PRO A 537 5.80 -5.26 9.10
CA PRO A 537 5.92 -5.33 10.54
C PRO A 537 7.18 -4.64 11.09
N LYS A 538 8.31 -4.70 10.37
CA LYS A 538 9.62 -4.21 10.83
C LYS A 538 9.67 -2.69 10.84
N THR A 539 9.16 -2.05 9.79
CA THR A 539 9.16 -0.59 9.67
C THR A 539 7.91 0.06 10.27
N LYS A 540 6.85 -0.72 10.56
CA LYS A 540 5.53 -0.21 10.97
C LYS A 540 4.96 0.79 9.97
N SER A 541 5.07 0.50 8.69
CA SER A 541 4.54 1.31 7.60
C SER A 541 4.07 0.44 6.44
N CYS A 542 3.26 1.00 5.54
CA CYS A 542 2.92 0.33 4.28
C CYS A 542 4.14 0.30 3.36
N TRP A 543 4.59 -0.91 3.02
CA TRP A 543 5.71 -1.15 2.13
C TRP A 543 5.21 -1.45 0.72
N THR A 544 5.96 -0.98 -0.28
CA THR A 544 5.71 -1.23 -1.71
C THR A 544 7.00 -1.78 -2.32
N PRO A 545 6.94 -2.53 -3.44
CA PRO A 545 8.15 -2.98 -4.12
C PRO A 545 9.01 -1.82 -4.67
N MET A 546 8.45 -0.61 -4.79
CA MET A 546 9.08 0.55 -5.41
C MET A 546 9.76 1.54 -4.46
#